data_AF-D3VE05-F1
#
_entry.id   AF-D3VE05-F1
#
_cell.length_a   1.000
_cell.length_b   1.000
_cell.length_c   1.000
_cell.angle_alpha   90.00
_cell.angle_beta   90.00
_cell.angle_gamma   90.00
#
_symmetry.space_group_name_H-M   'P 1'
#
loop_
_entity.id
_entity.type
_entity.pdbx_description
1 polymer ?
#
loop_
_entity_poly.entity_id
_entity_poly.type
_entity_poly.pdbx_seq_one_letter_code
_entity_poly.pdbx_strand_id
1 'polypeptide(L)'
;MKYRTLLLDALRLHIDEHLSRLDVGRRLGIPKSTICALFVRFKKLGMSWPLPDNMTADKLESQLYPARPHAVRLDIPAPVLADEPVVRKRSRRPNFPLAFKIALAEKSLQPGANVAQLAREHGINDNLLFNWRHLYKRGLLYPREDRSLLLPVTLSEITVPVKLPIPAMQQPADREPCCELALPSGILRIRGELTPELLRMLINEMKAGG
;
A
#
# COMPACT_ATOMS: atom_id res chain seq x y z
N MET A 1 -23.11 -10.44 -11.21
CA MET A 1 -22.95 -9.27 -10.31
C MET A 1 -23.76 -8.07 -10.84
N LYS A 2 -23.88 -6.95 -10.09
CA LYS A 2 -24.41 -5.68 -10.66
C LYS A 2 -23.46 -4.95 -11.63
N TYR A 3 -22.22 -5.43 -11.77
CA TYR A 3 -21.13 -4.77 -12.51
C TYR A 3 -20.54 -5.66 -13.62
N ARG A 4 -21.38 -6.50 -14.26
CA ARG A 4 -20.95 -7.52 -15.24
C ARG A 4 -20.28 -6.93 -16.48
N THR A 5 -20.97 -5.98 -17.11
CA THR A 5 -20.50 -5.24 -18.29
C THR A 5 -19.16 -4.55 -18.05
N LEU A 6 -19.01 -3.94 -16.87
CA LEU A 6 -17.85 -3.13 -16.49
C LEU A 6 -16.57 -3.94 -16.20
N LEU A 7 -16.59 -5.27 -16.31
CA LEU A 7 -15.39 -6.11 -16.11
C LEU A 7 -14.34 -5.88 -17.21
N LEU A 8 -14.76 -5.73 -18.46
CA LEU A 8 -13.86 -5.47 -19.59
C LEU A 8 -13.34 -4.04 -19.55
N ASP A 9 -14.22 -3.06 -19.33
CA ASP A 9 -13.84 -1.65 -19.17
C ASP A 9 -12.84 -1.47 -18.02
N ALA A 10 -12.99 -2.21 -16.92
CA ALA A 10 -12.06 -2.16 -15.80
C ALA A 10 -10.65 -2.64 -16.18
N LEU A 11 -10.53 -3.70 -16.98
CA LEU A 11 -9.24 -4.18 -17.47
C LEU A 11 -8.64 -3.19 -18.48
N ARG A 12 -9.44 -2.74 -19.46
CA ARG A 12 -9.06 -1.75 -20.48
C ARG A 12 -8.49 -0.47 -19.86
N LEU A 13 -9.22 0.15 -18.93
CA LEU A 13 -8.79 1.40 -18.28
C LEU A 13 -7.50 1.21 -17.46
N HIS A 14 -7.27 0.05 -16.86
CA HIS A 14 -6.05 -0.18 -16.05
C HIS A 14 -4.83 -0.52 -16.90
N ILE A 15 -5.02 -1.20 -18.03
CA ILE A 15 -3.93 -1.79 -18.80
C ILE A 15 -3.60 -0.95 -20.04
N ASP A 16 -4.59 -0.45 -20.76
CA ASP A 16 -4.40 0.35 -21.99
C ASP A 16 -4.24 1.85 -21.68
N GLU A 17 -5.11 2.40 -20.83
CA GLU A 17 -5.02 3.81 -20.37
C GLU A 17 -4.10 3.98 -19.14
N HIS A 18 -3.53 2.89 -18.62
CA HIS A 18 -2.63 2.86 -17.45
C HIS A 18 -3.19 3.50 -16.15
N LEU A 19 -4.52 3.70 -16.01
CA LEU A 19 -5.11 4.29 -14.79
C LEU A 19 -4.78 3.45 -13.55
N SER A 20 -4.66 4.11 -12.39
CA SER A 20 -4.57 3.39 -11.12
C SER A 20 -5.84 2.58 -10.88
N ARG A 21 -5.72 1.43 -10.21
CA ARG A 21 -6.86 0.56 -9.82
C ARG A 21 -7.92 1.29 -8.99
N LEU A 22 -7.58 2.42 -8.38
CA LEU A 22 -8.50 3.25 -7.62
C LEU A 22 -9.28 4.20 -8.53
N ASP A 23 -8.64 4.71 -9.59
CA ASP A 23 -9.22 5.62 -10.57
C ASP A 23 -10.15 4.89 -11.54
N VAL A 24 -9.79 3.68 -11.95
CA VAL A 24 -10.72 2.76 -12.62
C VAL A 24 -11.98 2.53 -11.77
N GLY A 25 -11.81 2.31 -10.46
CA GLY A 25 -12.93 2.19 -9.52
C GLY A 25 -13.80 3.45 -9.46
N ARG A 26 -13.18 4.64 -9.37
CA ARG A 26 -13.87 5.93 -9.39
C ARG A 26 -14.67 6.13 -10.69
N ARG A 27 -14.01 5.95 -11.84
CA ARG A 27 -14.55 6.21 -13.19
C ARG A 27 -15.70 5.26 -13.57
N LEU A 28 -15.70 4.03 -13.06
CA LEU A 28 -16.76 3.03 -13.28
C LEU A 28 -17.79 2.94 -12.14
N GLY A 29 -17.70 3.78 -11.10
CA GLY A 29 -18.58 3.69 -9.92
C GLY A 29 -18.42 2.40 -9.09
N ILE A 30 -17.32 1.66 -9.27
CA ILE A 30 -17.04 0.39 -8.61
C ILE A 30 -16.31 0.64 -7.28
N PRO A 31 -16.82 0.15 -6.12
CA PRO A 31 -16.16 0.33 -4.84
C PRO A 31 -14.71 -0.16 -4.81
N LYS A 32 -13.81 0.60 -4.17
CA LYS A 32 -12.35 0.30 -4.04
C LYS A 32 -12.05 -1.18 -3.70
N SER A 33 -12.80 -1.77 -2.78
CA SER A 33 -12.63 -3.18 -2.39
C SER A 33 -12.98 -4.17 -3.51
N THR A 34 -14.01 -3.87 -4.31
CA THR A 34 -14.48 -4.70 -5.42
C THR A 34 -13.51 -4.65 -6.59
N ILE A 35 -13.06 -3.44 -6.99
CA ILE A 35 -12.11 -3.27 -8.09
C ILE A 35 -10.72 -3.83 -7.75
N CYS A 36 -10.22 -3.66 -6.52
CA CYS A 36 -8.99 -4.32 -6.10
C CYS A 36 -9.14 -5.86 -6.07
N ALA A 37 -10.29 -6.39 -5.66
CA ALA A 37 -10.54 -7.83 -5.68
C ALA A 37 -10.61 -8.40 -7.11
N LEU A 38 -11.16 -7.65 -8.08
CA LEU A 38 -11.17 -8.00 -9.50
C LEU A 38 -9.72 -8.21 -9.99
N PHE A 39 -8.86 -7.20 -9.86
CA PHE A 39 -7.48 -7.29 -10.36
C PHE A 39 -6.63 -8.37 -9.66
N VAL A 40 -6.84 -8.60 -8.36
CA VAL A 40 -6.17 -9.68 -7.63
C VAL A 40 -6.58 -11.06 -8.17
N ARG A 41 -7.85 -11.26 -8.52
CA ARG A 41 -8.33 -12.51 -9.12
C ARG A 41 -7.89 -12.65 -10.57
N PHE A 42 -7.93 -11.59 -11.36
CA PHE A 42 -7.44 -11.58 -12.73
C PHE A 42 -5.95 -11.98 -12.79
N LYS A 43 -5.11 -11.36 -11.95
CA LYS A 43 -3.70 -11.78 -11.82
C LYS A 43 -3.55 -13.23 -11.37
N LYS A 44 -4.43 -13.75 -10.50
CA LYS A 44 -4.40 -15.17 -10.08
C LYS A 44 -4.77 -16.14 -11.22
N LEU A 45 -5.59 -15.73 -12.19
CA LEU A 45 -5.90 -16.54 -13.37
C LEU A 45 -4.72 -16.65 -14.36
N GLY A 46 -3.66 -15.84 -14.20
CA GLY A 46 -2.47 -15.89 -15.05
C GLY A 46 -2.69 -15.41 -16.50
N MET A 47 -3.84 -14.82 -16.79
CA MET A 47 -4.20 -14.37 -18.14
C MET A 47 -3.41 -13.14 -18.56
N SER A 48 -2.96 -13.14 -19.81
CA SER A 48 -2.53 -11.94 -20.51
C SER A 48 -3.72 -11.00 -20.78
N TRP A 49 -3.41 -9.73 -20.99
CA TRP A 49 -4.27 -8.77 -21.69
C TRP A 49 -3.53 -8.32 -22.97
N PRO A 50 -4.21 -8.14 -24.11
CA PRO A 50 -5.64 -8.34 -24.36
C PRO A 50 -6.09 -9.80 -24.12
N LEU A 51 -7.38 -9.99 -23.88
CA LEU A 51 -7.98 -11.31 -23.74
C LEU A 51 -7.92 -12.05 -25.09
N PRO A 52 -7.62 -13.37 -25.11
CA PRO A 52 -7.69 -14.15 -26.33
C PRO A 52 -9.14 -14.28 -26.84
N ASP A 53 -9.33 -14.37 -28.15
CA ASP A 53 -10.65 -14.31 -28.82
C ASP A 53 -11.64 -15.41 -28.35
N ASN A 54 -11.13 -16.48 -27.74
CA ASN A 54 -11.94 -17.53 -27.14
C ASN A 54 -12.57 -17.15 -25.78
N MET A 55 -12.45 -15.90 -25.32
CA MET A 55 -12.76 -15.47 -23.95
C MET A 55 -13.78 -14.32 -23.88
N THR A 56 -15.06 -14.66 -23.84
CA THR A 56 -16.16 -13.71 -23.67
C THR A 56 -16.30 -13.17 -22.23
N ALA A 57 -16.99 -12.04 -22.07
CA ALA A 57 -17.19 -11.37 -20.77
C ALA A 57 -17.81 -12.29 -19.70
N ASP A 58 -18.81 -13.11 -20.05
CA ASP A 58 -19.47 -14.02 -19.10
C ASP A 58 -18.59 -15.22 -18.70
N LYS A 59 -17.74 -15.69 -19.63
CA LYS A 59 -16.73 -16.72 -19.37
C LYS A 59 -15.66 -16.18 -18.42
N LEU A 60 -15.29 -14.90 -18.56
CA LEU A 60 -14.43 -14.19 -17.63
C LEU A 60 -15.08 -13.92 -16.27
N GLU A 61 -16.35 -13.48 -16.18
CA GLU A 61 -17.04 -13.38 -14.87
C GLU A 61 -17.05 -14.75 -14.19
N SER A 62 -17.36 -15.82 -14.93
CA SER A 62 -17.45 -17.18 -14.39
C SER A 62 -16.12 -17.70 -13.82
N GLN A 63 -14.97 -17.30 -14.38
CA GLN A 63 -13.66 -17.65 -13.83
C GLN A 63 -13.18 -16.71 -12.71
N LEU A 64 -13.51 -15.41 -12.78
CA LEU A 64 -13.21 -14.45 -11.71
C LEU A 64 -14.12 -14.64 -10.48
N TYR A 65 -15.36 -15.04 -10.69
CA TYR A 65 -16.41 -15.22 -9.68
C TYR A 65 -17.14 -16.54 -9.92
N PRO A 66 -16.44 -17.69 -9.78
CA PRO A 66 -17.11 -18.99 -9.85
C PRO A 66 -18.27 -19.01 -8.87
N ALA A 67 -19.42 -19.47 -9.35
CA ALA A 67 -20.57 -19.74 -8.49
C ALA A 67 -20.08 -20.66 -7.36
N ARG A 68 -20.36 -20.30 -6.09
CA ARG A 68 -19.97 -21.14 -4.96
C ARG A 68 -20.62 -22.52 -5.15
N PRO A 69 -19.86 -23.62 -5.31
CA PRO A 69 -20.45 -24.94 -5.22
C PRO A 69 -21.00 -25.05 -3.79
N HIS A 70 -22.32 -25.15 -3.70
CA HIS A 70 -23.13 -25.29 -2.49
C HIS A 70 -22.51 -24.75 -1.20
N ALA A 71 -22.97 -23.57 -0.75
CA ALA A 71 -23.11 -23.40 0.68
C ALA A 71 -23.99 -24.57 1.16
N VAL A 72 -23.42 -25.47 1.97
CA VAL A 72 -24.12 -26.65 2.46
C VAL A 72 -25.44 -26.19 3.07
N ARG A 73 -26.55 -26.65 2.51
CA ARG A 73 -27.85 -26.57 3.19
C ARG A 73 -27.75 -27.54 4.36
N LEU A 74 -27.33 -27.00 5.51
CA LEU A 74 -27.74 -27.58 6.77
C LEU A 74 -29.25 -27.38 6.82
N ASP A 75 -30.01 -28.47 6.90
CA ASP A 75 -31.47 -28.44 6.94
C ASP A 75 -31.95 -27.99 8.32
N ILE A 76 -31.68 -26.71 8.62
CA ILE A 76 -32.22 -25.96 9.74
C ILE A 76 -33.68 -25.67 9.39
N PRO A 77 -34.67 -26.18 10.16
CA PRO A 77 -36.07 -25.86 9.94
C PRO A 77 -36.27 -24.34 9.93
N ALA A 78 -36.90 -23.82 8.88
CA ALA A 78 -36.94 -22.38 8.65
C ALA A 78 -37.73 -21.66 9.76
N PRO A 79 -37.13 -20.71 10.51
CA PRO A 79 -37.89 -19.83 11.37
C PRO A 79 -38.74 -18.91 10.48
N VAL A 80 -40.07 -19.04 10.56
CA VAL A 80 -41.03 -18.28 9.75
C VAL A 80 -40.98 -16.81 10.16
N LEU A 81 -40.28 -15.97 9.40
CA LEU A 81 -40.15 -14.53 9.68
C LEU A 81 -39.80 -13.72 8.42
N ALA A 82 -40.85 -13.07 7.88
CA ALA A 82 -40.88 -11.92 6.95
C ALA A 82 -40.04 -11.98 5.65
N ASP A 83 -40.74 -11.97 4.51
CA ASP A 83 -40.18 -11.56 3.21
C ASP A 83 -39.88 -10.05 3.20
N GLU A 84 -38.63 -9.70 3.50
CA GLU A 84 -38.02 -8.45 3.07
C GLU A 84 -36.50 -8.68 2.90
N PRO A 85 -35.89 -8.41 1.72
CA PRO A 85 -34.45 -8.56 1.51
C PRO A 85 -33.66 -7.43 2.20
N VAL A 86 -33.74 -7.36 3.54
CA VAL A 86 -33.05 -6.39 4.38
C VAL A 86 -31.56 -6.36 4.02
N VAL A 87 -31.15 -5.29 3.33
CA VAL A 87 -29.77 -5.08 2.93
C VAL A 87 -28.94 -4.85 4.19
N ARG A 88 -28.40 -5.94 4.73
CA ARG A 88 -27.51 -5.95 5.91
C ARG A 88 -26.22 -5.19 5.58
N LYS A 89 -26.30 -3.86 5.66
CA LYS A 89 -25.15 -2.94 5.69
C LYS A 89 -24.21 -3.48 6.75
N ARG A 90 -23.10 -4.10 6.32
CA ARG A 90 -22.13 -4.73 7.23
C ARG A 90 -21.74 -3.70 8.28
N SER A 91 -22.05 -3.98 9.55
CA SER A 91 -21.72 -3.07 10.64
C SER A 91 -20.24 -2.70 10.52
N ARG A 92 -19.95 -1.40 10.45
CA ARG A 92 -18.57 -0.91 10.34
C ARG A 92 -17.86 -1.35 11.62
N ARG A 93 -16.82 -2.20 11.46
CA ARG A 93 -16.01 -2.70 12.58
C ARG A 93 -15.65 -1.52 13.50
N PRO A 94 -15.94 -1.57 14.82
CA PRO A 94 -15.67 -0.45 15.70
C PRO A 94 -14.21 -0.02 15.62
N ASN A 95 -13.97 1.24 15.24
CA ASN A 95 -12.62 1.78 15.16
C ASN A 95 -12.25 2.46 16.48
N PHE A 96 -11.74 1.67 17.41
CA PHE A 96 -11.32 2.16 18.73
C PHE A 96 -10.24 3.26 18.63
N PRO A 97 -10.25 4.30 19.47
CA PRO A 97 -9.22 5.34 19.49
C PRO A 97 -7.81 4.78 19.67
N LEU A 98 -6.79 5.42 19.10
CA LEU A 98 -5.42 4.87 19.15
C LEU A 98 -4.88 4.78 20.58
N ALA A 99 -5.10 5.81 21.41
CA ALA A 99 -4.73 5.79 22.83
C ALA A 99 -5.39 4.63 23.60
N PHE A 100 -6.64 4.29 23.29
CA PHE A 100 -7.33 3.13 23.89
C PHE A 100 -6.67 1.80 23.47
N LYS A 101 -6.29 1.66 22.18
CA LYS A 101 -5.56 0.49 21.69
C LYS A 101 -4.21 0.33 22.40
N ILE A 102 -3.47 1.43 22.57
CA ILE A 102 -2.16 1.50 23.23
C ILE A 102 -2.30 1.11 24.71
N ALA A 103 -3.11 1.84 25.49
CA ALA A 103 -3.25 1.62 26.93
C ALA A 103 -3.76 0.20 27.26
N LEU A 104 -4.63 -0.39 26.42
CA LEU A 104 -5.13 -1.74 26.63
C LEU A 104 -4.10 -2.81 26.24
N ALA A 105 -3.32 -2.60 25.18
CA ALA A 105 -2.19 -3.45 24.83
C ALA A 105 -1.10 -3.43 25.93
N GLU A 106 -0.83 -2.26 26.52
CA GLU A 106 0.08 -2.07 27.64
C GLU A 106 -0.40 -2.76 28.92
N LYS A 107 -1.67 -2.58 29.31
CA LYS A 107 -2.29 -3.36 30.40
C LYS A 107 -2.16 -4.87 30.17
N SER A 108 -2.35 -5.33 28.94
CA SER A 108 -2.22 -6.75 28.60
C SER A 108 -0.79 -7.29 28.69
N LEU A 109 0.24 -6.43 28.75
CA LEU A 109 1.64 -6.83 28.86
C LEU A 109 2.10 -7.13 30.30
N GLN A 110 1.34 -6.70 31.31
CA GLN A 110 1.68 -6.91 32.72
C GLN A 110 1.80 -8.40 33.08
N PRO A 111 2.71 -8.78 34.00
CA PRO A 111 2.83 -10.16 34.45
C PRO A 111 1.51 -10.63 35.10
N GLY A 112 1.04 -11.83 34.73
CA GLY A 112 -0.25 -12.37 35.19
C GLY A 112 -1.51 -11.84 34.48
N ALA A 113 -1.39 -10.88 33.55
CA ALA A 113 -2.57 -10.29 32.87
C ALA A 113 -3.34 -11.31 32.00
N ASN A 114 -4.56 -11.66 32.40
CA ASN A 114 -5.48 -12.48 31.62
C ASN A 114 -6.09 -11.67 30.47
N VAL A 115 -5.55 -11.84 29.26
CA VAL A 115 -5.97 -11.13 28.03
C VAL A 115 -7.46 -11.34 27.72
N ALA A 116 -8.00 -12.54 27.95
CA ALA A 116 -9.40 -12.86 27.64
C ALA A 116 -10.38 -12.23 28.64
N GLN A 117 -9.99 -12.11 29.92
CA GLN A 117 -10.75 -11.37 30.91
C GLN A 117 -10.71 -9.86 30.62
N LEU A 118 -9.51 -9.30 30.45
CA LEU A 118 -9.30 -7.88 30.15
C LEU A 118 -10.04 -7.42 28.88
N ALA A 119 -10.15 -8.30 27.88
CA ALA A 119 -10.96 -8.04 26.69
C ALA A 119 -12.47 -7.94 27.00
N ARG A 120 -13.01 -8.83 27.84
CA ARG A 120 -14.43 -8.84 28.25
C ARG A 120 -14.78 -7.63 29.11
N GLU A 121 -13.94 -7.28 30.08
CA GLU A 121 -14.08 -6.08 30.93
C GLU A 121 -14.19 -4.79 30.10
N HIS A 122 -13.44 -4.72 29.00
CA HIS A 122 -13.46 -3.60 28.07
C HIS A 122 -14.41 -3.78 26.86
N GLY A 123 -15.28 -4.80 26.86
CA GLY A 123 -16.31 -5.02 25.83
C GLY A 123 -15.76 -5.32 24.42
N ILE A 124 -14.53 -5.80 24.31
CA ILE A 124 -13.87 -6.11 23.03
C ILE A 124 -13.66 -7.61 22.81
N ASN A 125 -13.39 -7.97 21.56
CA ASN A 125 -12.96 -9.32 21.22
C ASN A 125 -11.50 -9.54 21.66
N ASP A 126 -11.22 -10.70 22.25
CA ASP A 126 -9.89 -11.10 22.73
C ASP A 126 -8.83 -11.16 21.62
N ASN A 127 -9.18 -11.69 20.44
CA ASN A 127 -8.30 -11.73 19.28
C ASN A 127 -7.90 -10.32 18.82
N LEU A 128 -8.77 -9.32 19.01
CA LEU A 128 -8.46 -7.93 18.70
C LEU A 128 -7.37 -7.38 19.65
N LEU A 129 -7.45 -7.73 20.94
CA LEU A 129 -6.44 -7.36 21.93
C LEU A 129 -5.10 -8.09 21.71
N PHE A 130 -5.12 -9.38 21.37
CA PHE A 130 -3.90 -10.11 20.97
C PHE A 130 -3.21 -9.46 19.77
N ASN A 131 -3.97 -9.04 18.75
CA ASN A 131 -3.43 -8.30 17.60
C ASN A 131 -2.83 -6.95 18.02
N TRP A 132 -3.47 -6.18 18.90
CA TRP A 132 -2.92 -4.91 19.40
C TRP A 132 -1.66 -5.13 20.24
N ARG A 133 -1.62 -6.16 21.12
CA ARG A 133 -0.43 -6.54 21.89
C ARG A 133 0.75 -6.91 20.99
N HIS A 134 0.51 -7.62 19.88
CA HIS A 134 1.54 -7.96 18.91
C HIS A 134 2.05 -6.73 18.13
N LEU A 135 1.16 -5.83 17.73
CA LEU A 135 1.54 -4.57 17.06
C LEU A 135 2.30 -3.63 18.01
N TYR A 136 1.89 -3.53 19.28
CA TYR A 136 2.57 -2.76 20.33
C TYR A 136 4.00 -3.26 20.54
N LYS A 137 4.18 -4.58 20.72
CA LYS A 137 5.51 -5.22 20.84
C LYS A 137 6.44 -4.96 19.64
N ARG A 138 5.90 -4.53 18.50
CA ARG A 138 6.65 -4.22 17.27
C ARG A 138 6.78 -2.71 17.00
N GLY A 139 6.32 -1.85 17.92
CA GLY A 139 6.25 -0.39 17.72
C GLY A 139 5.16 0.08 16.74
N LEU A 140 4.48 -0.85 16.05
CA LEU A 140 3.53 -0.57 14.95
C LEU A 140 2.14 -0.09 15.43
N LEU A 141 1.94 0.07 16.74
CA LEU A 141 0.69 0.59 17.31
C LEU A 141 0.76 2.09 17.63
N TYR A 142 1.96 2.68 17.63
CA TYR A 142 2.13 4.13 17.65
C TYR A 142 1.94 4.68 16.22
N PRO A 143 1.57 5.97 16.06
CA PRO A 143 1.81 6.62 14.79
C PRO A 143 3.29 6.51 14.46
N ARG A 144 3.64 6.27 13.18
CA ARG A 144 4.97 6.66 12.73
C ARG A 144 5.02 8.17 12.89
N GLU A 145 5.91 8.68 13.73
CA GLU A 145 6.16 10.11 13.75
C GLU A 145 6.90 10.45 12.45
N ASP A 146 6.14 10.82 11.41
CA ASP A 146 6.66 11.49 10.20
C ASP A 146 7.06 12.96 10.51
N ARG A 147 7.55 13.17 11.75
CA ARG A 147 8.36 14.32 12.12
C ARG A 147 9.78 14.00 11.72
N SER A 148 10.28 14.72 10.72
CA SER A 148 11.70 14.77 10.41
C SER A 148 12.45 15.31 11.62
N LEU A 149 12.97 14.42 12.48
CA LEU A 149 13.74 14.80 13.65
C LEU A 149 15.06 15.43 13.19
N LEU A 150 15.10 16.77 13.22
CA LEU A 150 16.32 17.53 12.99
C LEU A 150 17.27 17.28 14.17
N LEU A 151 18.19 16.34 13.99
CA LEU A 151 19.27 16.11 14.95
C LEU A 151 20.17 17.35 15.00
N PRO A 152 20.47 17.90 16.20
CA PRO A 152 21.30 19.10 16.30
C PRO A 152 22.75 18.77 15.91
N VAL A 153 23.16 19.19 14.72
CA VAL A 153 24.55 19.11 14.26
C VAL A 153 25.31 20.29 14.85
N THR A 154 26.14 20.02 15.87
CA THR A 154 27.09 21.00 16.39
C THR A 154 28.21 21.22 15.38
N LEU A 155 28.21 22.38 14.71
CA LEU A 155 29.31 22.80 13.84
C LEU A 155 30.50 23.22 14.71
N SER A 156 31.43 22.30 14.96
CA SER A 156 32.73 22.64 15.52
C SER A 156 33.53 23.41 14.47
N GLU A 157 33.93 24.66 14.77
CA GLU A 157 34.77 25.46 13.89
C GLU A 157 36.14 24.79 13.73
N ILE A 158 36.44 24.33 12.51
CA ILE A 158 37.68 23.62 12.20
C ILE A 158 38.82 24.64 11.99
N THR A 159 39.30 25.22 13.08
CA THR A 159 40.56 25.97 13.11
C THR A 159 41.71 24.98 12.92
N VAL A 160 42.15 24.78 11.67
CA VAL A 160 43.09 23.72 11.27
C VAL A 160 44.48 23.90 11.90
N PRO A 161 44.95 22.94 12.74
CA PRO A 161 46.35 22.85 13.14
C PRO A 161 47.07 21.82 12.27
N VAL A 162 48.14 22.21 11.57
CA VAL A 162 48.87 21.29 10.68
C VAL A 162 49.68 20.26 11.48
N LYS A 163 49.17 19.01 11.58
CA LYS A 163 50.01 17.83 11.82
C LYS A 163 49.36 16.52 11.32
N LEU A 164 50.16 15.72 10.62
CA LEU A 164 49.87 14.36 10.12
C LEU A 164 50.88 13.36 10.72
N PRO A 165 50.69 12.03 10.61
CA PRO A 165 49.47 11.23 10.36
C PRO A 165 49.25 10.29 11.60
N ILE A 166 48.69 9.06 11.66
CA ILE A 166 47.97 8.02 10.86
C ILE A 166 47.23 7.12 11.91
N PRO A 167 46.38 6.11 11.57
CA PRO A 167 45.59 5.82 10.37
C PRO A 167 44.08 5.53 10.70
N ALA A 168 43.36 4.95 9.73
CA ALA A 168 42.00 4.36 9.82
C ALA A 168 40.80 5.36 9.94
N MET A 169 39.71 5.22 9.17
CA MET A 169 39.40 4.33 8.02
C MET A 169 39.12 5.16 6.76
N GLN A 170 39.59 4.70 5.61
CA GLN A 170 39.28 5.30 4.32
C GLN A 170 37.86 4.91 3.90
N GLN A 171 36.93 5.87 3.88
CA GLN A 171 35.66 5.73 3.18
C GLN A 171 35.85 6.24 1.74
N PRO A 172 35.76 5.39 0.70
CA PRO A 172 35.98 5.82 -0.67
C PRO A 172 34.85 6.77 -1.09
N ALA A 173 35.20 8.03 -1.32
CA ALA A 173 34.37 8.95 -2.08
C ALA A 173 34.64 8.67 -3.57
N ASP A 174 33.80 7.87 -4.21
CA ASP A 174 33.76 7.75 -5.66
C ASP A 174 33.41 9.12 -6.24
N ARG A 175 34.44 9.87 -6.64
CA ARG A 175 34.34 11.19 -7.27
C ARG A 175 33.99 11.07 -8.74
N GLU A 176 32.97 10.27 -9.07
CA GLU A 176 32.33 10.33 -10.39
C GLU A 176 31.72 11.73 -10.58
N PRO A 177 32.08 12.47 -11.63
CA PRO A 177 31.37 13.71 -11.96
C PRO A 177 29.89 13.39 -12.21
N CYS A 178 28.99 14.11 -11.52
CA CYS A 178 27.55 13.88 -11.60
C CYS A 178 26.83 15.18 -11.99
N CYS A 179 26.14 15.17 -13.13
CA CYS A 179 25.28 16.25 -13.58
C CYS A 179 23.83 15.91 -13.20
N GLU A 180 23.09 16.89 -12.70
CA GLU A 180 21.71 16.71 -12.24
C GLU A 180 20.83 17.83 -12.81
N LEU A 181 19.74 17.43 -13.45
CA LEU A 181 18.85 18.29 -14.21
C LEU A 181 17.41 18.06 -13.77
N ALA A 182 16.78 19.07 -13.21
CA ALA A 182 15.37 19.04 -12.82
C ALA A 182 14.49 19.55 -13.98
N LEU A 183 13.62 18.67 -14.50
CA LEU A 183 12.60 18.98 -15.49
C LEU A 183 11.21 18.88 -14.86
N PRO A 184 10.16 19.51 -15.44
CA PRO A 184 8.79 19.40 -14.93
C PRO A 184 8.25 17.96 -14.87
N SER A 185 8.83 17.05 -15.66
CA SER A 185 8.49 15.62 -15.74
C SER A 185 9.33 14.71 -14.83
N GLY A 186 10.39 15.21 -14.21
CA GLY A 186 11.28 14.41 -13.35
C GLY A 186 12.72 14.94 -13.29
N ILE A 187 13.58 14.25 -12.54
CA ILE A 187 15.00 14.61 -12.40
C ILE A 187 15.86 13.60 -13.17
N LEU A 188 16.65 14.10 -14.13
CA LEU A 188 17.66 13.34 -14.85
C LEU A 188 19.02 13.47 -14.14
N ARG A 189 19.72 12.36 -13.92
CA ARG A 189 21.04 12.31 -13.27
C ARG A 189 22.01 11.53 -14.16
N ILE A 190 23.12 12.15 -14.52
CA ILE A 190 24.15 11.61 -15.43
C ILE A 190 25.45 11.51 -14.65
N ARG A 191 26.12 10.35 -14.70
CA ARG A 191 27.40 10.09 -14.03
C ARG A 191 28.46 9.63 -15.02
N GLY A 192 29.72 9.95 -14.74
CA GLY A 192 30.88 9.56 -15.55
C GLY A 192 31.71 10.79 -15.96
N GLU A 193 32.56 10.65 -16.97
CA GLU A 193 33.35 11.78 -17.48
C GLU A 193 32.48 12.81 -18.22
N LEU A 194 32.08 13.87 -17.50
CA LEU A 194 31.29 14.98 -18.04
C LEU A 194 32.17 15.92 -18.87
N THR A 195 32.39 15.59 -20.14
CA THR A 195 33.07 16.49 -21.08
C THR A 195 32.22 17.75 -21.36
N PRO A 196 32.84 18.94 -21.49
CA PRO A 196 32.10 20.18 -21.70
C PRO A 196 31.32 20.22 -23.02
N GLU A 197 31.73 19.43 -24.02
CA GLU A 197 31.03 19.23 -25.30
C GLU A 197 29.68 18.53 -25.09
N LEU A 198 29.65 17.50 -24.25
CA LEU A 198 28.46 16.69 -23.98
C LEU A 198 27.45 17.48 -23.11
N LEU A 199 27.93 18.28 -22.16
CA LEU A 199 27.11 19.24 -21.43
C LEU A 199 26.53 20.33 -22.35
N ARG A 200 27.32 20.85 -23.31
CA ARG A 200 26.84 21.82 -24.32
C ARG A 200 25.77 21.22 -25.24
N MET A 201 25.94 19.96 -25.66
CA MET A 201 24.94 19.24 -26.44
C MET A 201 23.61 19.14 -25.70
N LEU A 202 23.62 18.67 -24.44
CA LEU A 202 22.43 18.61 -23.58
C LEU A 202 21.72 19.97 -23.43
N ILE A 203 22.49 21.05 -23.24
CA ILE A 203 21.95 22.41 -23.11
C ILE A 203 21.34 22.93 -24.42
N ASN A 204 21.82 22.47 -25.58
CA ASN A 204 21.25 22.83 -26.87
C ASN A 204 19.98 22.02 -27.19
N GLU A 205 19.97 20.71 -26.95
CA GLU A 205 18.78 19.87 -27.13
C GLU A 205 17.61 20.35 -26.25
N MET A 206 17.87 20.71 -24.99
CA MET A 206 16.88 21.33 -24.10
C MET A 206 16.31 22.66 -24.60
N LYS A 207 17.00 23.35 -25.51
CA LYS A 207 16.55 24.61 -26.12
C LYS A 207 15.90 24.42 -27.49
N ALA A 208 16.14 23.28 -28.15
CA ALA A 208 15.57 22.93 -29.44
C ALA A 208 14.23 22.19 -29.32
N GLY A 209 14.00 21.48 -28.21
CA GLY A 209 12.75 20.76 -27.92
C GLY A 209 11.72 21.56 -27.12
N GLY A 210 11.60 22.88 -27.36
CA GLY A 210 10.68 23.80 -26.65
C GLY A 210 9.72 24.53 -27.59
#